data_AF-A0A497D7A2-F1
#
_entry.id   AF-A0A497D7A2-F1
#
_cell.length_a   1.000
_cell.length_b   1.000
_cell.length_c   1.000
_cell.angle_alpha   90.00
_cell.angle_beta   90.00
_cell.angle_gamma   90.00
#
_symmetry.space_group_name_H-M   'P 1'
#
loop_
_entity.id
_entity.type
_entity.pdbx_description
1 polymer ?
#
loop_
_entity_poly.entity_id
_entity_poly.type
_entity_poly.pdbx_seq_one_letter_code
_entity_poly.pdbx_strand_id
1 'polypeptide(L)' 'KQWNEIVRIMNTQKAVTTTMKNIIYQTIKIRQCSTPNQKVSKIYQLLNYKPVPFYRKKSIVVPGAILKNDSS' A
#
# COMPACT_ATOMS: atom_id res chain seq x y z
N LYS A 1 -0.53 -25.11 3.45
CA LYS A 1 -0.55 -25.05 1.97
C LYS A 1 -1.58 -24.05 1.39
N GLN A 2 -2.81 -23.95 1.91
CA GLN A 2 -3.84 -23.02 1.36
C GLN A 2 -3.55 -21.52 1.54
N TRP A 3 -2.94 -21.11 2.67
CA TRP A 3 -2.67 -19.69 2.92
C TRP A 3 -1.78 -19.03 1.86
N ASN A 4 -0.74 -19.75 1.41
CA ASN A 4 0.19 -19.24 0.39
C ASN A 4 -0.51 -18.93 -0.93
N GLU A 5 -1.57 -19.67 -1.26
CA GLU A 5 -2.32 -19.44 -2.50
C GLU A 5 -3.19 -18.18 -2.41
N ILE A 6 -3.83 -17.93 -1.27
CA ILE A 6 -4.57 -16.69 -1.01
C ILE A 6 -3.62 -15.49 -1.12
N VAL A 7 -2.46 -15.56 -0.46
CA VAL A 7 -1.43 -14.52 -0.54
C VAL A 7 -0.95 -14.30 -1.98
N ARG A 8 -0.71 -15.37 -2.74
CA ARG A 8 -0.33 -15.30 -4.15
C ARG A 8 -1.40 -14.60 -5.00
N ILE A 9 -2.68 -14.95 -4.81
CA ILE A 9 -3.80 -14.32 -5.53
C ILE A 9 -3.89 -12.83 -5.19
N MET A 10 -3.79 -12.46 -3.91
CA MET A 10 -3.86 -11.05 -3.48
C MET A 10 -2.67 -10.22 -4.00
N ASN A 11 -1.47 -10.81 -4.11
CA ASN A 11 -0.26 -10.16 -4.63
C ASN A 11 -0.28 -9.86 -6.15
N THR A 12 -1.31 -10.33 -6.87
CA THR A 12 -1.51 -9.99 -8.29
C THR A 12 -1.91 -8.53 -8.50
N GLN A 13 -2.40 -7.85 -7.46
CA GLN A 13 -2.73 -6.44 -7.52
C GLN A 13 -1.43 -5.60 -7.57
N LYS A 14 -1.32 -4.70 -8.55
CA LYS A 14 -0.15 -3.84 -8.76
C LYS A 14 -0.57 -2.37 -8.80
N ALA A 15 0.31 -1.49 -8.32
CA ALA A 15 0.20 -0.05 -8.52
C ALA A 15 1.43 0.43 -9.29
N VAL A 16 1.19 1.12 -10.39
CA VAL A 16 2.21 1.78 -11.19
C VAL A 16 2.21 3.26 -10.83
N THR A 17 3.40 3.79 -10.54
CA THR A 17 3.57 5.21 -10.26
C THR A 17 4.42 5.82 -11.35
N THR A 18 3.81 6.66 -12.18
CA THR A 18 4.50 7.39 -13.24
C THR A 18 4.86 8.77 -12.69
N THR A 19 6.13 9.15 -12.80
CA THR A 19 6.63 10.46 -12.39
C THR A 19 7.08 11.22 -13.62
N MET A 20 6.54 12.41 -13.85
CA MET A 20 6.97 13.30 -14.94
C MET A 20 7.31 14.69 -14.41
N LYS A 21 8.14 15.43 -15.15
CA LYS A 21 8.41 16.85 -14.90
C LYS A 21 7.66 17.69 -15.94
N ASN A 22 6.91 18.69 -15.47
CA ASN A 22 6.27 19.70 -16.30
C ASN A 22 7.34 20.71 -16.79
N ILE A 23 7.01 21.48 -17.82
CA ILE A 23 7.77 22.60 -18.39
C ILE A 23 8.15 23.64 -17.31
N ILE A 24 7.31 23.81 -16.28
CA ILE A 24 7.55 24.70 -15.13
C ILE A 24 8.31 23.97 -13.98
N TYR A 25 9.08 22.92 -14.28
CA TYR A 25 9.83 22.08 -13.32
C TYR A 25 9.03 21.44 -12.18
N GLN A 26 7.69 21.46 -12.25
CA GLN A 26 6.83 20.80 -11.27
C GLN A 26 6.83 19.29 -11.51
N THR A 27 6.98 18.51 -10.43
CA THR A 27 6.97 17.04 -10.51
C THR A 27 5.56 16.52 -10.30
N ILE A 28 4.95 15.96 -11.35
CA ILE A 28 3.63 15.34 -11.30
C ILE A 28 3.82 13.83 -11.07
N LYS A 29 3.16 13.28 -10.06
CA LYS A 29 3.14 11.85 -9.75
C LYS A 29 1.74 11.30 -9.97
N ILE A 30 1.57 10.46 -10.99
CA ILE A 30 0.30 9.80 -11.30
C ILE A 30 0.40 8.36 -10.81
N ARG A 31 -0.52 7.95 -9.94
CA ARG A 31 -0.60 6.58 -9.44
C ARG A 31 -1.81 5.87 -10.04
N GLN A 32 -1.56 4.89 -10.89
CA GLN A 32 -2.59 4.03 -11.46
C GLN A 32 -2.55 2.67 -10.78
N CYS A 33 -3.69 2.21 -10.27
CA CYS A 33 -3.81 0.89 -9.67
C CYS A 33 -4.48 -0.08 -10.66
N SER A 34 -4.07 -1.34 -10.65
CA SER A 34 -4.71 -2.40 -11.42
C SER A 34 -6.12 -2.69 -10.87
N THR A 35 -7.08 -2.94 -11.75
CA THR A 35 -8.40 -3.45 -11.37
C THR A 35 -8.29 -4.84 -10.74
N PRO A 36 -9.07 -5.16 -9.69
CA PRO A 36 -9.00 -6.46 -9.03
C PRO A 36 -9.47 -7.57 -9.98
N ASN A 37 -8.70 -8.65 -10.06
CA ASN A 37 -9.08 -9.85 -10.81
C ASN A 37 -10.31 -10.53 -10.15
N GLN A 38 -11.10 -11.30 -10.90
CA GLN A 38 -12.30 -12.01 -10.43
C GLN A 38 -12.05 -12.82 -9.14
N LYS A 39 -10.90 -13.52 -9.06
CA LYS A 39 -10.52 -14.29 -7.87
C LYS A 39 -10.34 -13.41 -6.63
N VAL A 40 -9.72 -12.25 -6.80
CA VAL A 40 -9.51 -11.26 -5.74
C VAL A 40 -10.83 -10.64 -5.33
N SER A 41 -11.69 -10.29 -6.29
CA SER A 41 -13.03 -9.76 -6.01
C SER A 41 -13.87 -10.73 -5.19
N LYS A 42 -13.80 -12.03 -5.49
CA LYS A 42 -14.50 -13.07 -4.73
C LYS A 42 -14.01 -13.16 -3.29
N ILE A 43 -12.70 -13.02 -3.07
CA ILE A 43 -12.11 -12.98 -1.72
C ILE A 43 -12.62 -11.75 -0.95
N TYR A 44 -12.62 -10.56 -1.57
CA TYR A 44 -13.17 -9.35 -0.94
C TYR A 44 -14.65 -9.49 -0.57
N GLN A 45 -15.48 -10.09 -1.45
CA GLN A 45 -16.89 -10.33 -1.20
C GLN A 45 -17.13 -11.30 -0.04
N LEU A 46 -16.39 -12.42 -0.01
CA LEU A 46 -16.50 -13.42 1.06
C LEU A 46 -16.09 -12.86 2.43
N LEU A 47 -15.09 -11.97 2.45
CA LEU A 47 -14.61 -11.31 3.66
C LEU A 47 -15.38 -10.02 3.99
N ASN A 48 -16.36 -9.65 3.17
CA ASN A 48 -17.13 -8.41 3.26
C ASN A 48 -16.26 -7.14 3.37
N TYR A 49 -15.14 -7.12 2.63
CA TYR A 49 -14.19 -6.01 2.61
C TYR A 49 -14.36 -5.16 1.35
N LYS A 50 -14.12 -3.85 1.48
CA LYS A 50 -14.05 -2.95 0.32
C LYS A 50 -12.88 -3.37 -0.58
N PRO A 51 -13.08 -3.54 -1.90
CA PRO A 51 -12.00 -3.86 -2.82
C PRO A 51 -11.07 -2.67 -2.97
N VAL A 52 -9.97 -2.68 -2.23
CA VAL A 52 -8.90 -1.68 -2.34
C VAL A 52 -7.55 -2.37 -2.49
N PRO A 53 -6.72 -1.96 -3.48
CA PRO A 53 -5.43 -2.61 -3.74
C PRO A 53 -4.45 -2.53 -2.58
N PHE A 54 -4.40 -1.38 -1.89
CA PHE A 54 -3.47 -1.15 -0.79
C PHE A 54 -4.13 -0.28 0.28
N TYR A 55 -4.12 -0.76 1.52
CA TYR A 55 -4.42 0.06 2.68
C TYR A 55 -3.16 0.83 3.11
N ARG A 56 -3.34 2.06 3.57
CA ARG A 56 -2.24 2.84 4.16
C ARG A 56 -1.90 2.21 5.51
N LYS A 57 -0.70 1.64 5.65
CA LYS A 57 -0.20 1.19 6.95
C LYS A 57 -0.06 2.41 7.86
N LYS A 58 -0.68 2.38 9.03
CA LYS A 58 -0.44 3.41 10.06
C LYS A 58 0.88 3.08 10.75
N SER A 59 1.81 4.03 10.76
CA SER A 59 2.97 4.03 11.64
C SER A 59 2.65 4.89 12.85
N ILE A 60 2.87 4.36 14.05
CA ILE A 60 2.89 5.19 15.25
C ILE A 60 4.30 5.76 15.32
N VAL A 61 4.42 7.08 15.17
CA VAL A 61 5.68 7.76 15.46
C VAL A 61 5.80 7.80 16.97
N VAL A 62 6.76 7.05 17.53
CA VAL A 62 7.18 7.27 18.91
C VAL A 62 7.82 8.66 18.93
N PRO A 63 7.27 9.64 19.68
CA PRO A 63 7.86 10.97 19.75
C PRO A 63 9.31 10.83 20.22
N GLY A 64 10.26 11.34 19.43
CA GLY A 64 11.71 11.21 19.67
C GLY A 64 12.23 12.03 20.85
N ALA A 65 11.52 12.01 21.98
CA ALA A 65 11.87 12.74 23.19
C ALA A 65 11.87 11.80 24.40
N ILE A 66 12.76 10.81 24.39
CA ILE A 66 13.48 10.40 25.61
C ILE A 66 14.92 10.09 25.20
N LEU A 67 15.64 11.10 24.71
CA LEU A 67 17.09 11.12 24.89
C LEU A 67 17.29 11.46 26.37
N LYS A 68 17.37 10.44 27.22
CA LYS A 68 17.93 10.61 28.57
C LYS A 68 19.40 10.97 28.32
N ASN A 69 19.76 12.22 28.60
CA ASN A 69 21.17 12.59 28.68
C ASN A 69 21.77 11.80 29.85
N ASP A 70 22.59 10.80 29.54
CA ASP A 70 23.49 10.19 30.50
C ASP A 70 24.66 11.17 30.70
N SER A 71 24.55 12.00 31.74
CA SER A 71 25.68 12.69 32.34
C SER A 71 26.01 12.00 33.65
N SER A 72 27.03 11.13 33.62
CA SER A 72 27.83 10.72 34.77
C SER A 72 29.25 11.23 34.57
#